data_AF-A0A7C3NY56-F1
#
_entry.id   AF-A0A7C3NY56-F1
#
_cell.length_a   1.000
_cell.length_b   1.000
_cell.length_c   1.000
_cell.angle_alpha   90.00
_cell.angle_beta   90.00
_cell.angle_gamma   90.00
#
_symmetry.space_group_name_H-M   'P 1'
#
loop_
_entity.id
_entity.type
_entity.pdbx_description
1 polymer ?
#
loop_
_entity_poly.entity_id
_entity_poly.type
_entity_poly.pdbx_seq_one_letter_code
_entity_poly.pdbx_strand_id
1 'polypeptide(L)'
;MTVLALFCLAGYQVTGATAGERFLGRIGAALVELDLWLPAHRQDIQLLAKDRPDEAVVVDDLPVRGVVLPPEEARSADDETLKRLLRGSMGGSLYREGAAGLSDHDGQSHLSITEPVRWSVALLSAGMHGFWRAAVVLAALVLLALCAVMLTLQQPPAAAVLWGALAAAACSLAVWLLARGAGSAFDGALDREIALVVRDGAWLGLRNALAVAAVAASLLFLSRALLGPREGSWRHGADREEDGFA
;
A
#
# COMPACT_ATOMS: atom_id res chain seq x y z
N MET A 1 12.58 14.42 -5.31
CA MET A 1 11.79 13.67 -6.31
C MET A 1 11.76 12.17 -6.06
N THR A 2 12.88 11.49 -5.77
CA THR A 2 12.87 10.05 -5.45
C THR A 2 11.89 9.68 -4.33
N VAL A 3 11.87 10.46 -3.23
CA VAL A 3 10.92 10.27 -2.12
C VAL A 3 9.48 10.34 -2.60
N LEU A 4 9.15 11.36 -3.40
CA LEU A 4 7.81 11.55 -3.96
C LEU A 4 7.41 10.39 -4.89
N ALA A 5 8.31 9.95 -5.78
CA ALA A 5 8.07 8.83 -6.68
C ALA A 5 7.79 7.53 -5.90
N LEU A 6 8.56 7.26 -4.83
CA LEU A 6 8.36 6.11 -3.96
C LEU A 6 7.06 6.20 -3.16
N PHE A 7 6.69 7.39 -2.71
CA PHE A 7 5.42 7.63 -2.04
C PHE A 7 4.23 7.38 -2.99
N CYS A 8 4.26 7.92 -4.20
CA CYS A 8 3.25 7.65 -5.21
C CYS A 8 3.16 6.15 -5.54
N LEU A 9 4.31 5.45 -5.65
CA LEU A 9 4.35 4.01 -5.92
C LEU A 9 3.69 3.21 -4.79
N ALA A 10 3.96 3.57 -3.53
CA ALA A 10 3.32 2.95 -2.38
C ALA A 10 1.80 3.19 -2.40
N GLY A 11 1.36 4.42 -2.67
CA GLY A 11 -0.06 4.75 -2.83
C GLY A 11 -0.74 3.93 -3.92
N TYR A 12 -0.10 3.80 -5.08
CA TYR A 12 -0.61 2.97 -6.19
C TYR A 12 -0.73 1.48 -5.81
N GLN A 13 0.26 0.92 -5.12
CA GLN A 13 0.23 -0.49 -4.70
C GLN A 13 -0.82 -0.76 -3.62
N VAL A 14 -0.99 0.17 -2.66
CA VAL A 14 -1.97 0.04 -1.57
C VAL A 14 -3.41 0.14 -2.10
N THR A 15 -3.64 0.96 -3.12
CA THR A 15 -4.96 1.18 -3.74
C THR A 15 -5.27 0.21 -4.89
N GLY A 16 -4.37 -0.71 -5.24
CA GLY A 16 -4.63 -1.70 -6.28
C GLY A 16 -5.74 -2.68 -5.85
N ALA A 17 -6.57 -3.14 -6.78
CA ALA A 17 -7.80 -3.91 -6.49
C ALA A 17 -7.63 -4.99 -5.41
N THR A 18 -6.61 -5.84 -5.53
CA THR A 18 -6.36 -6.91 -4.55
C THR A 18 -6.05 -6.39 -3.14
N ALA A 19 -5.24 -5.32 -3.02
CA ALA A 19 -4.86 -4.77 -1.73
C ALA A 19 -5.97 -3.88 -1.16
N GLY A 20 -6.55 -3.01 -1.99
CA GLY A 20 -7.64 -2.09 -1.66
C GLY A 20 -8.87 -2.83 -1.17
N GLU A 21 -9.39 -3.80 -1.93
CA GLU A 21 -10.55 -4.62 -1.52
C GLU A 21 -10.26 -5.36 -0.22
N ARG A 22 -9.05 -5.92 -0.06
CA ARG A 22 -8.67 -6.62 1.18
C ARG A 22 -8.63 -5.70 2.39
N PHE A 23 -8.09 -4.50 2.25
CA PHE A 23 -8.02 -3.51 3.34
C PHE A 23 -9.39 -2.93 3.65
N LEU A 24 -10.19 -2.61 2.64
CA LEU A 24 -11.56 -2.12 2.80
C LEU A 24 -12.46 -3.19 3.40
N GLY A 25 -12.28 -4.46 3.04
CA GLY A 25 -13.01 -5.56 3.65
C GLY A 25 -12.70 -5.70 5.15
N ARG A 26 -11.46 -5.43 5.58
CA ARG A 26 -11.10 -5.38 7.02
C ARG A 26 -11.82 -4.26 7.73
N ILE A 27 -11.79 -3.07 7.13
CA ILE A 27 -12.46 -1.88 7.67
C ILE A 27 -13.97 -2.13 7.75
N GLY A 28 -14.60 -2.68 6.70
CA GLY A 28 -16.01 -3.08 6.68
C GLY A 28 -16.35 -4.10 7.76
N ALA A 29 -15.53 -5.15 7.90
CA ALA A 29 -15.72 -6.14 8.96
C ALA A 29 -15.57 -5.54 10.37
N ALA A 30 -14.66 -4.59 10.56
CA ALA A 30 -14.47 -3.89 11.84
C ALA A 30 -15.61 -2.92 12.15
N LEU A 31 -16.15 -2.23 11.15
CA LEU A 31 -17.31 -1.33 11.26
C LEU A 31 -18.55 -2.04 11.80
N VAL A 32 -18.73 -3.31 11.44
CA VAL A 32 -19.88 -4.13 11.83
C VAL A 32 -19.58 -4.99 13.05
N GLU A 33 -18.33 -5.03 13.50
CA GLU A 33 -17.85 -6.02 14.46
C GLU A 33 -18.27 -7.43 14.02
N LEU A 34 -17.90 -7.81 12.78
CA LEU A 34 -18.42 -8.97 12.06
C LEU A 34 -18.39 -10.28 12.89
N ASP A 35 -17.40 -10.44 13.77
CA ASP A 35 -17.29 -11.60 14.66
C ASP A 35 -18.42 -11.69 15.71
N LEU A 36 -18.97 -10.54 16.14
CA LEU A 36 -20.12 -10.46 17.04
C LEU A 36 -21.45 -10.44 16.27
N TRP A 37 -21.47 -9.78 15.11
CA TRP A 37 -22.68 -9.65 14.30
C TRP A 37 -23.10 -10.96 13.63
N LEU A 38 -22.14 -11.72 13.07
CA LEU A 38 -22.45 -12.89 12.25
C LEU A 38 -23.19 -14.01 13.00
N PRO A 39 -22.81 -14.39 14.23
CA PRO A 39 -23.53 -15.45 14.95
C PRO A 39 -25.02 -15.15 15.14
N ALA A 40 -25.40 -13.87 15.27
CA ALA A 40 -26.80 -13.46 15.44
C ALA A 40 -27.60 -13.49 14.13
N HIS A 41 -26.97 -13.24 12.98
CA HIS A 41 -27.65 -13.09 11.68
C HIS A 41 -27.43 -14.27 10.72
N ARG A 42 -26.63 -15.27 11.13
CA ARG A 42 -26.28 -16.42 10.28
C ARG A 42 -27.51 -17.16 9.77
N GLN A 43 -28.46 -17.45 10.67
CA GLN A 43 -29.64 -18.24 10.31
C GLN A 43 -30.46 -17.53 9.24
N ASP A 44 -30.60 -16.21 9.35
CA ASP A 44 -31.35 -15.38 8.40
C ASP A 44 -30.67 -15.37 7.03
N ILE A 45 -29.35 -15.18 6.97
CA ILE A 45 -28.58 -15.24 5.71
C ILE A 45 -28.73 -16.61 5.04
N GLN A 46 -28.63 -17.70 5.81
CA GLN A 46 -28.78 -19.05 5.28
C GLN A 46 -30.21 -19.36 4.84
N LEU A 47 -31.21 -18.82 5.55
CA LEU A 47 -32.62 -18.96 5.19
C LEU A 47 -32.92 -18.22 3.88
N LEU A 48 -32.46 -16.98 3.75
CA LEU A 48 -32.52 -16.21 2.50
C LEU A 48 -31.85 -16.95 1.33
N ALA A 49 -30.69 -17.56 1.55
CA ALA A 49 -29.97 -18.36 0.55
C ALA A 49 -30.69 -19.67 0.16
N LYS A 50 -31.52 -20.22 1.05
CA LYS A 50 -32.35 -21.41 0.79
C LYS A 50 -33.61 -21.04 0.02
N ASP A 51 -34.25 -19.94 0.40
CA ASP A 51 -35.50 -19.48 -0.20
C ASP A 51 -35.28 -18.95 -1.63
N ARG A 52 -34.06 -18.48 -1.94
CA ARG A 52 -33.71 -17.90 -3.24
C ARG A 52 -32.47 -18.58 -3.84
N PRO A 53 -32.62 -19.80 -4.41
CA PRO A 53 -31.49 -20.60 -4.80
C PRO A 53 -30.69 -20.07 -5.99
N ASP A 54 -31.35 -19.31 -6.89
CA ASP A 54 -30.76 -18.80 -8.12
C ASP A 54 -30.50 -17.28 -8.07
N GLU A 55 -30.87 -16.62 -6.97
CA GLU A 55 -30.69 -15.18 -6.79
C GLU A 55 -29.58 -14.89 -5.80
N ALA A 56 -28.80 -13.85 -6.05
CA ALA A 56 -27.75 -13.45 -5.13
C ALA A 56 -28.34 -12.98 -3.79
N VAL A 57 -27.74 -13.40 -2.69
CA VAL A 57 -28.22 -13.06 -1.34
C VAL A 57 -27.74 -11.67 -1.01
N VAL A 58 -28.66 -10.72 -1.01
CA VAL A 58 -28.39 -9.35 -0.55
C VAL A 58 -28.45 -9.35 0.97
N VAL A 59 -27.38 -8.86 1.60
CA VAL A 59 -27.31 -8.71 3.06
C VAL A 59 -27.62 -7.26 3.38
N ASP A 60 -28.89 -7.03 3.73
CA ASP A 60 -29.38 -5.73 4.16
C ASP A 60 -28.94 -5.43 5.62
N ASP A 61 -29.21 -4.22 6.10
CA ASP A 61 -28.88 -3.74 7.46
C ASP A 61 -27.39 -3.67 7.81
N LEU A 62 -26.51 -3.66 6.80
CA LEU A 62 -25.09 -3.36 6.97
C LEU A 62 -24.80 -1.86 6.73
N PRO A 63 -23.82 -1.28 7.45
CA PRO A 63 -23.28 0.05 7.18
C PRO A 63 -22.53 0.11 5.84
N VAL A 64 -22.39 -1.03 5.14
CA VAL A 64 -21.84 -1.13 3.78
C VAL A 64 -22.97 -1.55 2.84
N ARG A 65 -23.18 -0.77 1.78
CA ARG A 65 -24.19 -1.03 0.74
C ARG A 65 -23.74 -2.11 -0.23
N GLY A 66 -24.69 -2.77 -0.88
CA GLY A 66 -24.39 -3.68 -1.99
C GLY A 66 -23.56 -4.89 -1.58
N VAL A 67 -23.73 -5.36 -0.34
CA VAL A 67 -23.12 -6.61 0.12
C VAL A 67 -23.95 -7.77 -0.44
N VAL A 68 -23.35 -8.53 -1.33
CA VAL A 68 -24.01 -9.57 -2.11
C VAL A 68 -23.19 -10.84 -2.02
N LEU A 69 -23.84 -11.94 -1.63
CA LEU A 69 -23.22 -13.25 -1.49
C LEU A 69 -23.74 -14.22 -2.56
N PRO A 70 -22.89 -15.09 -3.12
CA PRO A 70 -23.35 -16.20 -3.95
C PRO A 70 -24.26 -17.13 -3.14
N PRO A 71 -25.46 -17.50 -3.65
CA PRO A 71 -26.44 -18.25 -2.88
C PRO A 71 -25.96 -19.66 -2.52
N GLU A 72 -25.24 -20.32 -3.43
CA GLU A 72 -24.68 -21.65 -3.17
C GLU A 72 -23.66 -21.64 -2.03
N GLU A 73 -22.78 -20.63 -2.02
CA GLU A 73 -21.74 -20.49 -1.01
C GLU A 73 -22.35 -20.08 0.35
N ALA A 74 -23.30 -19.17 0.36
CA ALA A 74 -23.97 -18.72 1.60
C ALA A 74 -24.80 -19.82 2.27
N ARG A 75 -25.41 -20.72 1.49
CA ARG A 75 -26.33 -21.76 2.01
C ARG A 75 -25.66 -22.76 2.93
N SER A 76 -24.46 -23.21 2.59
CA SER A 76 -23.74 -24.27 3.30
C SER A 76 -22.44 -23.82 3.95
N ALA A 77 -22.09 -22.53 3.85
CA ALA A 77 -20.89 -22.01 4.49
C ALA A 77 -20.91 -22.23 6.01
N ASP A 78 -19.74 -22.65 6.51
CA ASP A 78 -19.39 -22.48 7.91
C ASP A 78 -19.14 -21.00 8.23
N ASP A 79 -18.95 -20.68 9.52
CA ASP A 79 -18.80 -19.30 9.98
C ASP A 79 -17.58 -18.62 9.33
N GLU A 80 -16.46 -19.32 9.25
CA GLU A 80 -15.22 -18.74 8.72
C GLU A 80 -15.30 -18.49 7.21
N THR A 81 -15.99 -19.35 6.48
CA THR A 81 -16.28 -19.15 5.06
C THR A 81 -17.23 -17.97 4.89
N LEU A 82 -18.31 -17.91 5.65
CA LEU A 82 -19.29 -16.83 5.56
C LEU A 82 -18.67 -15.47 5.93
N LYS A 83 -17.82 -15.41 6.97
CA LYS A 83 -17.02 -14.22 7.31
C LYS A 83 -16.14 -13.78 6.15
N ARG A 84 -15.44 -14.72 5.50
CA ARG A 84 -14.56 -14.42 4.37
C ARG A 84 -15.33 -13.87 3.18
N LEU A 85 -16.51 -14.43 2.90
CA LEU A 85 -17.37 -13.98 1.82
C LEU A 85 -17.95 -12.60 2.09
N LEU A 86 -18.49 -12.36 3.29
CA LEU A 86 -18.98 -11.05 3.72
C LEU A 86 -17.87 -10.00 3.65
N ARG A 87 -16.70 -10.31 4.19
CA ARG A 87 -15.52 -9.44 4.15
C ARG A 87 -15.08 -9.13 2.73
N GLY A 88 -15.07 -10.14 1.86
CA GLY A 88 -14.75 -9.98 0.44
C GLY A 88 -15.76 -9.08 -0.27
N SER A 89 -17.06 -9.33 -0.06
CA SER A 89 -18.13 -8.53 -0.66
C SER A 89 -18.14 -7.09 -0.15
N MET A 90 -17.97 -6.86 1.15
CA MET A 90 -17.84 -5.51 1.72
C MET A 90 -16.65 -4.78 1.12
N GLY A 91 -15.50 -5.46 1.02
CA GLY A 91 -14.29 -4.90 0.41
C GLY A 91 -14.49 -4.53 -1.06
N GLY A 92 -15.11 -5.42 -1.84
CA GLY A 92 -15.42 -5.18 -3.25
C GLY A 92 -16.40 -4.03 -3.47
N SER A 93 -17.45 -3.93 -2.64
CA SER A 93 -18.41 -2.83 -2.69
C SER A 93 -17.73 -1.49 -2.38
N LEU A 94 -17.07 -1.38 -1.21
CA LEU A 94 -16.38 -0.16 -0.80
C LEU A 94 -15.27 0.23 -1.77
N TYR A 95 -14.61 -0.72 -2.42
CA TYR A 95 -13.57 -0.41 -3.41
C TYR A 95 -14.14 0.27 -4.64
N ARG A 96 -15.27 -0.22 -5.16
CA ARG A 96 -15.92 0.32 -6.36
C ARG A 96 -16.66 1.63 -6.08
N GLU A 97 -17.41 1.68 -4.98
CA GLU A 97 -18.31 2.79 -4.66
C GLU A 97 -17.63 3.87 -3.80
N GLY A 98 -16.47 3.57 -3.21
CA GLY A 98 -15.78 4.48 -2.30
C GLY A 98 -16.66 4.83 -1.10
N ALA A 99 -16.58 6.09 -0.66
CA ALA A 99 -17.34 6.55 0.52
C ALA A 99 -18.87 6.53 0.29
N ALA A 100 -19.34 6.48 -0.96
CA ALA A 100 -20.78 6.37 -1.26
C ALA A 100 -21.34 4.96 -0.99
N GLY A 101 -20.46 3.96 -0.91
CA GLY A 101 -20.81 2.60 -0.51
C GLY A 101 -21.06 2.43 0.98
N LEU A 102 -20.88 3.49 1.79
CA LEU A 102 -21.29 3.49 3.19
C LEU A 102 -22.76 3.90 3.30
N SER A 103 -23.55 3.12 4.05
CA SER A 103 -24.94 3.43 4.36
C SER A 103 -25.00 4.53 5.41
N ASP A 104 -25.69 5.63 5.11
CA ASP A 104 -26.11 6.61 6.11
C ASP A 104 -27.40 6.06 6.76
N HIS A 105 -27.26 5.36 7.88
CA HIS A 105 -28.42 5.10 8.73
C HIS A 105 -28.79 6.44 9.39
N ASP A 106 -30.00 6.92 9.10
CA ASP A 106 -30.70 8.09 9.67
C ASP A 106 -30.58 9.48 9.03
N GLY A 107 -29.87 9.70 7.92
CA GLY A 107 -29.89 11.01 7.22
C GLY A 107 -29.53 12.23 8.09
N GLN A 108 -29.04 11.99 9.31
CA GLN A 108 -28.54 12.96 10.25
C GLN A 108 -27.04 12.73 10.33
N SER A 109 -26.34 13.55 9.56
CA SER A 109 -24.89 13.66 9.55
C SER A 109 -24.39 14.08 10.95
N HIS A 110 -24.24 13.13 11.86
CA HIS A 110 -23.43 13.30 13.05
C HIS A 110 -21.95 13.13 12.65
N LEU A 111 -21.31 14.27 12.41
CA LEU A 111 -19.89 14.46 12.05
C LEU A 111 -18.86 13.90 13.06
N SER A 112 -19.21 13.06 14.05
CA SER A 112 -18.30 12.87 15.20
C SER A 112 -17.39 11.63 15.19
N ILE A 113 -17.66 10.56 14.41
CA ILE A 113 -16.83 9.33 14.46
C ILE A 113 -16.64 8.66 13.08
N THR A 114 -17.57 8.83 12.13
CA THR A 114 -17.54 8.17 10.81
C THR A 114 -16.62 8.82 9.78
N GLU A 115 -16.05 9.99 10.08
CA GLU A 115 -15.30 10.78 9.10
C GLU A 115 -13.91 10.18 8.75
N PRO A 116 -13.07 9.75 9.72
CA PRO A 116 -11.81 9.07 9.42
C PRO A 116 -11.98 7.80 8.58
N VAL A 117 -13.10 7.10 8.78
CA VAL A 117 -13.50 5.94 7.98
C VAL A 117 -13.79 6.36 6.55
N ARG A 118 -14.61 7.39 6.34
CA ARG A 118 -14.93 7.91 5.00
C ARG A 118 -13.67 8.33 4.25
N TRP A 119 -12.73 8.99 4.92
CA TRP A 119 -11.42 9.32 4.34
C TRP A 119 -10.62 8.08 3.95
N SER A 120 -10.53 7.10 4.86
CA SER A 120 -9.82 5.84 4.60
C SER A 120 -10.43 5.08 3.43
N VAL A 121 -11.77 5.02 3.36
CA VAL A 121 -12.49 4.37 2.27
C VAL A 121 -12.25 5.10 0.95
N ALA A 122 -12.38 6.43 0.93
CA ALA A 122 -12.13 7.24 -0.25
C ALA A 122 -10.69 7.07 -0.76
N LEU A 123 -9.71 7.07 0.15
CA LEU A 123 -8.28 6.91 -0.17
C LEU A 123 -7.95 5.53 -0.74
N LEU A 124 -8.67 4.48 -0.34
CA LEU A 124 -8.43 3.11 -0.78
C LEU A 124 -9.27 2.69 -1.99
N SER A 125 -10.21 3.52 -2.42
CA SER A 125 -11.14 3.23 -3.54
C SER A 125 -10.45 3.15 -4.91
N ALA A 126 -11.16 2.56 -5.87
CA ALA A 126 -10.76 2.47 -7.27
C ALA A 126 -10.54 3.86 -7.92
N GLY A 127 -11.33 4.86 -7.52
CA GLY A 127 -11.15 6.24 -7.98
C GLY A 127 -9.78 6.80 -7.61
N MET A 128 -9.36 6.57 -6.36
CA MET A 128 -8.05 6.99 -5.88
C MET A 128 -6.91 6.20 -6.52
N HIS A 129 -7.13 4.92 -6.85
CA HIS A 129 -6.16 4.12 -7.62
C HIS A 129 -5.82 4.75 -8.97
N GLY A 130 -6.83 5.25 -9.69
CA GLY A 130 -6.64 5.98 -10.95
C GLY A 130 -5.77 7.23 -10.79
N PHE A 131 -6.00 8.01 -9.72
CA PHE A 131 -5.17 9.16 -9.37
C PHE A 131 -3.71 8.75 -9.09
N TRP A 132 -3.50 7.73 -8.24
CA TRP A 132 -2.15 7.26 -7.93
C TRP A 132 -1.41 6.72 -9.15
N ARG A 133 -2.11 6.06 -10.08
CA ARG A 133 -1.53 5.60 -11.34
C ARG A 133 -0.96 6.77 -12.14
N ALA A 134 -1.73 7.85 -12.31
CA ALA A 134 -1.26 9.05 -13.00
C ALA A 134 -0.10 9.73 -12.26
N ALA A 135 -0.20 9.83 -10.94
CA ALA A 135 0.84 10.40 -10.09
C ALA A 135 2.18 9.64 -10.18
N VAL A 136 2.14 8.30 -10.18
CA VAL A 136 3.33 7.45 -10.35
C VAL A 136 3.98 7.68 -11.71
N VAL A 137 3.20 7.69 -12.79
CA VAL A 137 3.73 7.92 -14.15
C VAL A 137 4.39 9.29 -14.22
N LEU A 138 3.72 10.34 -13.74
CA LEU A 138 4.27 11.69 -13.73
C LEU A 138 5.56 11.78 -12.89
N ALA A 139 5.55 11.23 -11.68
CA ALA A 139 6.71 11.25 -10.80
C ALA A 139 7.89 10.47 -11.39
N ALA A 140 7.64 9.35 -12.07
CA ALA A 140 8.66 8.58 -12.78
C ALA A 140 9.26 9.37 -13.96
N LEU A 141 8.43 10.04 -14.77
CA LEU A 141 8.89 10.88 -15.88
C LEU A 141 9.76 12.04 -15.39
N VAL A 142 9.33 12.74 -14.34
CA VAL A 142 10.11 13.83 -13.74
C VAL A 142 11.43 13.31 -13.16
N LEU A 143 11.42 12.15 -12.49
CA LEU A 143 12.64 11.54 -11.96
C LEU A 143 13.62 11.17 -13.09
N LEU A 144 13.13 10.60 -14.18
CA LEU A 144 13.94 10.26 -15.35
C LEU A 144 14.53 11.51 -16.01
N ALA A 145 13.75 12.57 -16.19
CA ALA A 145 14.22 13.84 -16.73
C ALA A 145 15.33 14.45 -15.85
N LEU A 146 15.17 14.42 -14.53
CA LEU A 146 16.20 14.89 -13.60
C LEU A 146 17.46 14.03 -13.65
N CYS A 147 17.33 12.70 -13.74
CA CYS A 147 18.47 11.82 -13.94
C CYS A 147 19.22 12.14 -15.24
N ALA A 148 18.50 12.38 -16.34
CA ALA A 148 19.09 12.78 -17.62
C ALA A 148 19.85 14.11 -17.49
N VAL A 149 19.25 15.12 -16.84
CA VAL A 149 19.93 16.39 -16.58
C VAL A 149 21.20 16.20 -15.74
N MET A 150 21.14 15.40 -14.66
CA MET A 150 22.34 15.10 -13.86
C MET A 150 23.44 14.45 -14.68
N LEU A 151 23.10 13.51 -15.58
CA LEU A 151 24.07 12.90 -16.49
C LEU A 151 24.70 13.92 -17.45
N THR A 152 23.91 14.88 -17.98
CA THR A 152 24.47 15.96 -18.82
C THR A 152 25.41 16.88 -18.03
N LEU A 153 25.18 17.04 -16.72
CA LEU A 153 26.02 17.81 -15.81
C LEU A 153 27.16 16.98 -15.17
N GLN A 154 27.38 15.74 -15.64
CA GLN A 154 28.38 14.81 -15.11
C GLN A 154 28.24 14.51 -13.60
N GLN A 155 27.03 14.68 -13.05
CA GLN A 155 26.71 14.33 -11.67
C GLN A 155 26.18 12.90 -11.59
N PRO A 156 26.57 12.09 -10.58
CA PRO A 156 26.11 10.71 -10.48
C PRO A 156 24.65 10.63 -9.96
N PRO A 157 23.65 10.32 -10.80
CA PRO A 157 22.25 10.30 -10.37
C PRO A 157 21.97 9.21 -9.32
N ALA A 158 22.75 8.12 -9.35
CA ALA A 158 22.60 7.01 -8.42
C ALA A 158 22.82 7.44 -6.95
N ALA A 159 23.68 8.43 -6.68
CA ALA A 159 23.86 8.95 -5.32
C ALA A 159 22.61 9.69 -4.83
N ALA A 160 22.02 10.55 -5.66
CA ALA A 160 20.78 11.26 -5.33
C ALA A 160 19.60 10.30 -5.15
N VAL A 161 19.50 9.27 -6.01
CA VAL A 161 18.49 8.21 -5.88
C VAL A 161 18.67 7.42 -4.60
N LEU A 162 19.91 7.03 -4.25
CA LEU A 162 20.21 6.31 -3.01
C LEU A 162 19.76 7.10 -1.78
N TRP A 163 20.19 8.36 -1.64
CA TRP A 163 19.83 9.18 -0.49
C TRP A 163 18.32 9.45 -0.41
N GLY A 164 17.67 9.70 -1.55
CA GLY A 164 16.23 9.84 -1.61
C GLY A 164 15.48 8.56 -1.23
N ALA A 165 15.99 7.40 -1.61
CA ALA A 165 15.43 6.11 -1.24
C ALA A 165 15.61 5.81 0.25
N LEU A 166 16.78 6.10 0.83
CA LEU A 166 17.02 5.98 2.27
C LEU A 166 16.13 6.91 3.09
N ALA A 167 15.93 8.15 2.65
CA ALA A 167 15.00 9.08 3.30
C ALA A 167 13.56 8.56 3.24
N ALA A 168 13.11 8.04 2.10
CA ALA A 168 11.79 7.42 1.96
C ALA A 168 11.62 6.18 2.85
N ALA A 169 12.68 5.37 2.98
CA ALA A 169 12.71 4.21 3.87
C ALA A 169 12.57 4.65 5.33
N ALA A 170 13.31 5.68 5.76
CA ALA A 170 13.22 6.24 7.11
C ALA A 170 11.81 6.78 7.41
N CYS A 171 11.20 7.53 6.49
CA CYS A 171 9.82 8.01 6.64
C CYS A 171 8.83 6.84 6.73
N SER A 172 8.97 5.83 5.86
CA SER A 172 8.07 4.66 5.87
C SER A 172 8.21 3.84 7.14
N LEU A 173 9.44 3.68 7.65
CA LEU A 173 9.71 3.02 8.93
C LEU A 173 9.10 3.79 10.10
N ALA A 174 9.21 5.12 10.11
CA ALA A 174 8.61 5.96 11.14
C ALA A 174 7.08 5.81 11.16
N VAL A 175 6.42 5.88 9.99
CA VAL A 175 4.96 5.65 9.89
C VAL A 175 4.59 4.23 10.32
N TRP A 176 5.38 3.22 9.93
CA TRP A 176 5.14 1.83 10.35
C TRP A 176 5.23 1.66 11.87
N LEU A 177 6.22 2.28 12.52
CA LEU A 177 6.39 2.24 13.97
C LEU A 177 5.25 2.96 14.70
N LEU A 178 4.86 4.14 14.21
CA LEU A 178 3.72 4.89 14.75
C LEU A 178 2.43 4.10 14.64
N ALA A 179 2.15 3.52 13.46
CA ALA A 179 0.97 2.70 13.24
C ALA A 179 0.96 1.42 14.09
N ARG A 180 2.14 0.81 14.30
CA ARG A 180 2.29 -0.33 15.21
C ARG A 180 1.99 0.05 16.66
N GLY A 181 2.48 1.19 17.13
CA GLY A 181 2.21 1.68 18.50
C GLY A 181 0.76 2.12 18.70
N ALA A 182 0.18 2.77 17.69
CA ALA A 182 -1.22 3.21 17.71
C ALA A 182 -2.19 2.01 17.82
N GLY A 183 -1.90 0.89 17.15
CA GLY A 183 -2.73 -0.31 17.25
C GLY A 183 -2.87 -0.88 18.67
N SER A 184 -1.89 -0.66 19.54
CA SER A 184 -1.98 -1.02 20.97
C SER A 184 -2.61 0.05 21.86
N ALA A 185 -2.69 1.29 21.38
CA ALA A 185 -3.23 2.42 22.14
C ALA A 185 -4.73 2.65 21.87
N PHE A 186 -5.27 2.10 20.78
CA PHE A 186 -6.69 2.23 20.45
C PHE A 186 -7.54 1.11 21.07
N ASP A 187 -8.58 1.54 21.77
CA ASP A 187 -9.58 0.66 22.37
C ASP A 187 -10.65 0.23 21.35
N GLY A 188 -10.92 1.04 20.32
CA GLY A 188 -11.88 0.75 19.26
C GLY A 188 -11.36 -0.26 18.23
N ALA A 189 -12.20 -1.24 17.86
CA ALA A 189 -11.87 -2.24 16.84
C ALA A 189 -11.56 -1.60 15.47
N LEU A 190 -12.31 -0.57 15.10
CA LEU A 190 -12.15 0.17 13.85
C LEU A 190 -10.84 0.96 13.78
N ASP A 191 -10.52 1.76 14.80
CA ASP A 191 -9.28 2.55 14.85
C ASP A 191 -8.05 1.66 14.84
N ARG A 192 -8.11 0.52 15.55
CA ARG A 192 -7.08 -0.51 15.50
C ARG A 192 -6.90 -1.06 14.10
N GLU A 193 -7.97 -1.38 13.39
CA GLU A 193 -7.87 -1.87 12.01
C GLU A 193 -7.36 -0.81 11.03
N ILE A 194 -7.76 0.45 11.16
CA ILE A 194 -7.19 1.56 10.38
C ILE A 194 -5.68 1.66 10.62
N ALA A 195 -5.23 1.61 11.86
CA ALA A 195 -3.81 1.61 12.20
C ALA A 195 -3.07 0.41 11.57
N LEU A 196 -3.68 -0.79 11.58
CA LEU A 196 -3.09 -1.97 10.94
C LEU A 196 -3.02 -1.83 9.42
N VAL A 197 -4.02 -1.24 8.77
CA VAL A 197 -3.99 -0.95 7.32
C VAL A 197 -2.88 0.05 6.99
N VAL A 198 -2.75 1.13 7.77
CA VAL A 198 -1.66 2.12 7.60
C VAL A 198 -0.30 1.45 7.78
N ARG A 199 -0.15 0.59 8.79
CA ARG A 199 1.08 -0.19 9.03
C ARG A 199 1.42 -1.06 7.83
N ASP A 200 0.45 -1.80 7.30
CA ASP A 200 0.67 -2.70 6.17
C ASP A 200 1.03 -1.91 4.89
N GLY A 201 0.44 -0.72 4.68
CA GLY A 201 0.81 0.19 3.60
C GLY A 201 2.22 0.79 3.77
N ALA A 202 2.58 1.20 4.98
CA ALA A 202 3.92 1.71 5.29
C ALA A 202 5.01 0.64 5.08
N TRP A 203 4.70 -0.62 5.35
CA TRP A 203 5.61 -1.74 5.05
C TRP A 203 5.91 -1.89 3.56
N LEU A 204 4.90 -1.71 2.68
CA LEU A 204 5.10 -1.71 1.24
C LEU A 204 6.02 -0.56 0.81
N GLY A 205 5.80 0.64 1.35
CA GLY A 205 6.66 1.80 1.13
C GLY A 205 8.11 1.54 1.54
N LEU A 206 8.33 0.99 2.73
CA LEU A 206 9.64 0.63 3.24
C LEU A 206 10.35 -0.38 2.34
N ARG A 207 9.67 -1.45 1.94
CA ARG A 207 10.22 -2.48 1.05
C ARG A 207 10.66 -1.89 -0.30
N ASN A 208 9.82 -1.06 -0.91
CA ASN A 208 10.14 -0.43 -2.19
C ASN A 208 11.33 0.51 -2.07
N ALA A 209 11.38 1.31 -1.00
CA ALA A 209 12.45 2.24 -0.75
C ALA A 209 13.80 1.53 -0.53
N LEU A 210 13.82 0.45 0.26
CA LEU A 210 15.02 -0.36 0.47
C LEU A 210 15.48 -1.06 -0.81
N ALA A 211 14.56 -1.56 -1.63
CA ALA A 211 14.90 -2.16 -2.92
C ALA A 211 15.57 -1.15 -3.87
N VAL A 212 15.00 0.06 -3.98
CA VAL A 212 15.59 1.14 -4.80
C VAL A 212 16.94 1.60 -4.24
N ALA A 213 17.08 1.69 -2.91
CA ALA A 213 18.36 2.00 -2.27
C ALA A 213 19.42 0.93 -2.58
N ALA A 214 19.06 -0.36 -2.51
CA ALA A 214 19.97 -1.45 -2.84
C ALA A 214 20.43 -1.37 -4.31
N VAL A 215 19.51 -1.17 -5.25
CA VAL A 215 19.83 -1.00 -6.68
C VAL A 215 20.77 0.19 -6.90
N ALA A 216 20.47 1.34 -6.30
CA ALA A 216 21.30 2.54 -6.42
C ALA A 216 22.70 2.35 -5.82
N ALA A 217 22.79 1.68 -4.67
CA ALA A 217 24.07 1.33 -4.03
C ALA A 217 24.89 0.37 -4.91
N SER A 218 24.26 -0.65 -5.49
CA SER A 218 24.93 -1.58 -6.43
C SER A 218 25.47 -0.85 -7.66
N LEU A 219 24.73 0.11 -8.22
CA LEU A 219 25.18 0.91 -9.35
C LEU A 219 26.40 1.78 -8.99
N LEU A 220 26.40 2.41 -7.81
CA LEU A 220 27.54 3.20 -7.32
C LEU A 220 28.78 2.33 -7.05
N PHE A 221 28.56 1.14 -6.49
CA PHE A 221 29.65 0.19 -6.25
C PHE A 221 30.25 -0.28 -7.58
N LEU A 222 29.41 -0.67 -8.54
CA LEU A 222 29.84 -1.11 -9.87
C LEU A 222 30.56 0.00 -10.63
N SER A 223 30.06 1.25 -10.58
CA SER A 223 30.71 2.38 -11.24
C SER A 223 32.10 2.62 -10.64
N ARG A 224 32.26 2.52 -9.32
CA ARG A 224 33.57 2.64 -8.66
C ARG A 224 34.50 1.47 -8.94
N ALA A 225 33.98 0.25 -9.07
CA ALA A 225 34.79 -0.92 -9.39
C ALA A 225 35.30 -0.89 -10.84
N LEU A 226 34.47 -0.42 -11.79
CA LEU A 226 34.83 -0.33 -13.21
C LEU A 226 35.67 0.90 -13.55
N LEU A 227 35.48 2.01 -12.83
CA LEU A 227 36.18 3.29 -13.04
C LEU A 227 37.27 3.56 -11.98
N GLY A 228 37.49 2.63 -11.05
CA GLY A 228 38.53 2.70 -10.03
C GLY A 228 39.92 2.76 -10.66
N PRO A 229 40.92 3.34 -9.98
CA PRO A 229 42.14 3.80 -10.61
C PRO A 229 42.87 2.64 -11.31
N ARG A 230 42.97 2.74 -12.64
CA ARG A 230 44.03 2.08 -13.43
C ARG A 230 45.38 2.79 -13.22
N GLU A 231 45.60 3.36 -12.04
CA GLU A 231 46.81 4.09 -11.66
C GLU A 231 47.68 3.18 -10.79
N GLY A 232 48.35 2.22 -11.42
CA GLY A 232 49.19 1.28 -10.66
C GLY A 232 50.32 0.59 -11.41
N SER A 233 50.47 0.76 -12.73
CA SER A 233 51.49 -0.01 -13.48
C SER A 233 52.54 0.80 -14.24
N TRP A 234 52.50 2.13 -14.23
CA TRP A 234 53.44 2.94 -15.05
C TRP A 234 54.54 3.66 -14.25
N ARG A 235 54.57 3.60 -12.91
CA ARG A 235 55.56 4.30 -12.07
C ARG A 235 56.71 3.42 -11.52
N HIS A 236 56.93 2.23 -12.05
CA HIS A 236 58.07 1.37 -11.65
C HIS A 236 59.09 1.11 -12.78
N GLY A 237 59.03 1.86 -13.88
CA GLY A 237 59.95 1.72 -15.01
C GLY A 237 61.03 2.79 -15.14
N ALA A 238 60.95 3.92 -14.43
CA ALA A 238 61.82 5.07 -14.68
C ALA A 238 63.04 5.19 -13.74
N ASP A 239 63.07 4.48 -12.60
CA ASP A 239 64.11 4.66 -11.58
C ASP A 239 65.24 3.60 -11.66
N ARG A 240 65.44 2.94 -12.81
CA ARG A 240 66.48 1.89 -12.96
C ARG A 240 67.57 2.17 -13.99
N GLU A 241 67.59 3.33 -14.64
CA GLU A 241 68.63 3.65 -15.65
C GLU A 241 69.74 4.61 -15.18
N GLU A 242 69.71 5.15 -13.95
CA GLU A 242 70.74 6.11 -13.51
C GLU A 242 71.99 5.53 -12.81
N ASP A 243 72.06 4.23 -12.50
CA ASP A 243 73.23 3.64 -11.81
C ASP A 243 74.32 3.09 -12.76
N GLY A 244 74.33 3.53 -14.02
CA GLY A 244 75.11 2.89 -15.09
C GLY A 244 76.26 3.66 -15.71
N PHE A 245 76.68 4.83 -15.21
CA PHE A 245 77.86 5.54 -15.74
C PHE A 245 78.56 6.40 -14.66
N ALA A 246 79.52 5.82 -13.96
CA ALA A 246 80.65 6.52 -13.34
C ALA A 246 81.81 5.53 -13.12
#